data_AF-A0AAD4UET7-F1
#
_entry.id   AF-A0AAD4UET7-F1
#
_cell.length_a   1.000
_cell.length_b   1.000
_cell.length_c   1.000
_cell.angle_alpha   90.00
_cell.angle_beta   90.00
_cell.angle_gamma   90.00
#
_symmetry.space_group_name_H-M   'P 1'
#
loop_
_entity.id
_entity.type
_entity.pdbx_description
1 polymer ?
#
loop_
_entity_poly.entity_id
_entity_poly.type
_entity_poly.pdbx_seq_one_letter_code
_entity_poly.pdbx_strand_id
1 'polypeptide(L)'
;MQAYVTKVHTSVVEELTRNKQHRFIILDQEFLRLWWDGVASAKQKLQVHEIVAQRLLEFVLGGQVMHDEVVTHVNDQIFQLTEGHGFLYKTFGIRPQFSWQVDSLGASATTPTLFALAGFSGHIISRIDYDLKEAMQKDQEMQFVWRGSRSLLAQQETFTHVMDENGYCS
;
A
#
# COMPACT_ATOMS: atom_id res chain seq x y z
N MET A 1 2.66 -5.93 20.77
CA MET A 1 2.56 -5.40 19.39
C MET A 1 2.27 -3.90 19.37
N GLN A 2 1.25 -3.42 20.09
CA GLN A 2 0.85 -2.00 20.11
C GLN A 2 1.95 -1.00 20.52
N ALA A 3 2.86 -1.38 21.43
CA ALA A 3 3.93 -0.49 21.89
C ALA A 3 4.99 -0.16 20.82
N TYR A 4 5.19 -1.02 19.81
CA TYR A 4 6.24 -0.80 18.79
C TYR A 4 5.73 0.07 17.64
N VAL A 5 4.55 -0.24 17.11
CA VAL A 5 4.02 0.47 15.94
C VAL A 5 3.67 1.92 16.27
N THR A 6 3.15 2.18 17.47
CA THR A 6 2.92 3.53 17.99
C THR A 6 4.21 4.37 18.03
N LYS A 7 5.33 3.76 18.44
CA LYS A 7 6.63 4.45 18.45
C LYS A 7 7.10 4.80 17.04
N VAL A 8 6.91 3.90 16.08
CA VAL A 8 7.25 4.14 14.67
C VAL A 8 6.50 5.36 14.14
N HIS A 9 5.18 5.44 14.35
CA HIS A 9 4.38 6.57 13.87
C HIS A 9 4.80 7.88 14.53
N THR A 10 4.99 7.88 15.86
CA THR A 10 5.49 9.07 16.58
C THR A 10 6.84 9.54 16.04
N SER A 11 7.81 8.63 15.90
CA SER A 11 9.15 9.00 15.42
C SER A 11 9.13 9.44 13.96
N VAL A 12 8.34 8.80 13.10
CA VAL A 12 8.21 9.22 11.69
C VAL A 12 7.68 10.65 11.60
N VAL A 13 6.65 10.99 12.38
CA VAL A 13 6.10 12.36 12.38
C VAL A 13 7.13 13.38 12.86
N GLU A 14 7.89 13.06 13.91
CA GLU A 14 8.97 13.91 14.40
C GLU A 14 10.06 14.12 13.34
N GLU A 15 10.53 13.03 12.72
CA GLU A 15 11.61 13.06 11.73
C GLU A 15 11.22 13.77 10.44
N LEU A 16 10.01 13.54 9.92
CA LEU A 16 9.51 14.23 8.72
C LEU A 16 9.20 15.70 8.98
N THR A 17 8.84 16.06 10.22
CA THR A 17 8.70 17.47 10.60
C THR A 17 10.07 18.15 10.66
N ARG A 18 11.07 17.46 11.20
CA ARG A 18 12.44 17.98 11.40
C ARG A 18 13.22 18.13 10.10
N ASN A 19 13.16 17.15 9.19
CA ASN A 19 13.92 17.17 7.95
C ASN A 19 13.02 17.01 6.72
N LYS A 20 12.92 18.08 5.92
CA LYS A 20 12.09 18.15 4.71
C LYS A 20 12.64 17.33 3.53
N GLN A 21 13.85 16.77 3.64
CA GLN A 21 14.40 15.84 2.65
C GLN A 21 13.92 14.40 2.87
N HIS A 22 13.51 14.04 4.09
CA HIS A 22 13.03 12.69 4.37
C HIS A 22 11.68 12.43 3.69
N ARG A 23 11.45 11.16 3.35
CA ARG A 23 10.19 10.64 2.82
C ARG A 23 9.85 9.35 3.54
N PHE A 24 8.57 9.08 3.72
CA PHE A 24 8.11 7.83 4.29
C PHE A 24 6.76 7.43 3.68
N ILE A 25 6.52 6.12 3.57
CA ILE A 25 5.24 5.57 3.14
C ILE A 25 4.58 4.83 4.31
N ILE A 26 3.27 4.97 4.46
CA ILE A 26 2.46 4.15 5.39
C ILE A 26 1.45 3.35 4.58
N LEU A 27 1.35 2.07 4.90
CA LEU A 27 0.50 1.12 4.18
C LEU A 27 -0.81 0.89 4.93
N ASP A 28 -0.70 0.17 6.05
CA ASP A 28 -1.82 -0.36 6.81
C ASP A 28 -2.48 0.72 7.66
N GLN A 29 -3.76 0.99 7.37
CA GLN A 29 -4.50 2.01 8.08
C GLN A 29 -4.87 1.59 9.50
N GLU A 30 -4.96 0.29 9.79
CA GLU A 30 -5.37 -0.16 11.12
C GLU A 30 -4.41 0.31 12.21
N PHE A 31 -3.11 0.18 11.99
CA PHE A 31 -2.12 0.64 12.95
C PHE A 31 -2.03 2.17 13.05
N LEU A 32 -2.19 2.87 11.92
CA LEU A 32 -2.27 4.32 11.92
C LEU A 32 -3.46 4.79 12.76
N ARG A 33 -4.63 4.17 12.61
CA ARG A 33 -5.84 4.52 13.35
C ARG A 33 -5.68 4.29 14.85
N LEU A 34 -5.10 3.16 15.25
CA LEU A 34 -4.79 2.90 16.66
C LEU A 34 -3.87 3.97 17.27
N TRP A 35 -2.85 4.42 16.52
CA TRP A 35 -2.00 5.52 16.95
C TRP A 35 -2.74 6.86 16.94
N TRP A 36 -3.50 7.14 15.88
CA TRP A 36 -4.22 8.39 15.67
C TRP A 36 -5.26 8.64 16.76
N ASP A 37 -6.10 7.65 17.07
CA ASP A 37 -7.18 7.80 18.03
C ASP A 37 -6.71 7.61 19.47
N GLY A 38 -5.73 6.75 19.70
CA GLY A 38 -5.29 6.38 21.04
C GLY A 38 -4.12 7.19 21.61
N VAL A 39 -3.17 7.62 20.77
CA VAL A 39 -1.86 8.12 21.26
C VAL A 39 -1.49 9.49 20.71
N ALA A 40 -1.85 9.80 19.46
CA ALA A 40 -1.46 11.05 18.81
C ALA A 40 -2.06 12.28 19.50
N SER A 41 -1.21 13.21 19.91
CA SER A 41 -1.63 14.52 20.40
C SER A 41 -2.24 15.36 19.28
N ALA A 42 -3.04 16.38 19.64
CA ALA A 42 -3.60 17.33 18.67
C ALA A 42 -2.50 18.00 17.81
N LYS A 43 -1.35 18.30 18.42
CA LYS A 43 -0.17 18.84 17.70
C LYS A 43 0.34 17.84 16.65
N GLN A 44 0.50 16.57 17.02
CA GLN A 44 0.95 15.54 16.08
C GLN A 44 -0.05 15.34 14.95
N LYS A 45 -1.35 15.35 15.22
CA LYS A 45 -2.38 15.27 14.17
C LYS A 45 -2.23 16.40 13.16
N LEU A 46 -2.07 17.64 13.61
CA LEU A 46 -1.79 18.78 12.72
C LEU A 46 -0.50 18.60 11.92
N GLN A 47 0.57 18.12 12.55
CA GLN A 47 1.83 17.82 11.85
C GLN A 47 1.64 16.77 10.76
N VAL A 48 0.82 15.73 10.99
CA VAL A 48 0.50 14.73 9.95
C VAL A 48 -0.18 15.39 8.75
N HIS A 49 -1.18 16.26 8.97
CA HIS A 49 -1.80 17.00 7.87
C HIS A 49 -0.76 17.82 7.07
N GLU A 50 0.17 18.49 7.75
CA GLU A 50 1.21 19.28 7.10
C GLU A 50 2.18 18.43 6.27
N ILE A 51 2.69 17.33 6.83
CA ILE A 51 3.65 16.45 6.13
C ILE A 51 2.99 15.68 4.98
N VAL A 52 1.70 15.36 5.06
CA VAL A 52 0.91 14.80 3.96
C VAL A 52 0.71 15.84 2.86
N ALA A 53 0.31 17.07 3.20
CA ALA A 53 0.16 18.16 2.24
C ALA A 53 1.47 18.51 1.52
N GLN A 54 2.60 18.38 2.22
CA GLN A 54 3.95 18.57 1.67
C GLN A 54 4.50 17.35 0.91
N ARG A 55 3.73 16.25 0.84
CA ARG A 55 4.15 14.97 0.23
C ARG A 55 5.45 14.41 0.82
N LEU A 56 5.66 14.63 2.11
CA LEU A 56 6.74 14.01 2.87
C LEU A 56 6.32 12.64 3.40
N LEU A 57 5.04 12.53 3.77
CA LEU A 57 4.38 11.27 4.10
C LEU A 57 3.37 10.94 3.01
N GLU A 58 3.46 9.73 2.46
CA GLU A 58 2.51 9.22 1.48
C GLU A 58 1.82 7.97 2.02
N PHE A 59 0.52 7.82 1.71
CA PHE A 59 -0.22 6.60 2.00
C PHE A 59 -0.32 5.79 0.71
N VAL A 60 0.22 4.57 0.74
CA VAL A 60 0.18 3.61 -0.37
C VAL A 60 -0.66 2.41 0.06
N LEU A 61 -1.35 1.75 -0.87
CA LEU A 61 -2.43 0.79 -0.60
C LEU A 61 -3.60 1.40 0.20
N GLY A 62 -3.40 1.76 1.47
CA GLY A 62 -4.36 2.49 2.28
C GLY A 62 -5.61 1.70 2.67
N GLY A 63 -5.60 0.37 2.53
CA GLY A 63 -6.60 -0.52 3.14
C GLY A 63 -6.40 -0.63 4.65
N GLN A 64 -7.33 -1.31 5.35
CA GLN A 64 -7.08 -1.65 6.76
C GLN A 64 -5.77 -2.42 6.92
N VAL A 65 -5.51 -3.33 5.97
CA VAL A 65 -4.36 -4.22 5.93
C VAL A 65 -3.89 -4.46 4.49
N MET A 66 -2.65 -4.91 4.34
CA MET A 66 -2.20 -5.71 3.21
C MET A 66 -2.83 -7.11 3.26
N HIS A 67 -3.94 -7.31 2.54
CA HIS A 67 -4.69 -8.58 2.57
C HIS A 67 -3.95 -9.75 1.93
N ASP A 68 -4.28 -10.97 2.37
CA ASP A 68 -3.83 -12.17 1.68
C ASP A 68 -4.57 -12.37 0.35
N GLU A 69 -3.87 -12.83 -0.68
CA GLU A 69 -4.41 -12.99 -2.03
C GLU A 69 -4.95 -14.40 -2.34
N VAL A 70 -4.69 -15.38 -1.47
CA VAL A 70 -5.02 -16.80 -1.71
C VAL A 70 -6.33 -17.20 -1.02
N VAL A 71 -6.48 -16.85 0.26
CA VAL A 71 -7.58 -17.30 1.12
C VAL A 71 -8.57 -16.20 1.52
N THR A 72 -8.49 -15.02 0.89
CA THR A 72 -9.42 -13.90 1.14
C THR A 72 -10.47 -13.80 0.05
N HIS A 73 -11.76 -13.78 0.44
CA HIS A 73 -12.85 -13.57 -0.51
C HIS A 73 -12.85 -12.14 -1.04
N VAL A 74 -13.24 -11.94 -2.31
CA VAL A 74 -13.22 -10.61 -2.97
C VAL A 74 -14.03 -9.55 -2.20
N ASN A 75 -15.15 -9.94 -1.60
CA ASN A 75 -15.97 -9.04 -0.78
C ASN A 75 -15.19 -8.49 0.43
N ASP A 76 -14.35 -9.31 1.05
CA ASP A 76 -13.56 -8.90 2.21
C ASP A 76 -12.37 -8.03 1.79
N GLN A 77 -11.79 -8.30 0.61
CA GLN A 77 -10.79 -7.41 -0.02
C GLN A 77 -11.38 -6.03 -0.29
N ILE A 78 -12.60 -5.96 -0.83
CA ILE A 78 -13.32 -4.70 -1.06
C ILE A 78 -13.62 -3.99 0.27
N PHE A 79 -14.14 -4.74 1.25
CA PHE A 79 -14.53 -4.19 2.54
C PHE A 79 -13.35 -3.56 3.28
N GLN A 80 -12.24 -4.28 3.41
CA GLN A 80 -11.07 -3.76 4.10
C GLN A 80 -10.46 -2.55 3.37
N LEU A 81 -10.45 -2.56 2.03
CA LEU A 81 -9.96 -1.44 1.24
C LEU A 81 -10.85 -0.20 1.43
N THR A 82 -12.17 -0.40 1.39
CA THR A 82 -13.17 0.66 1.55
C THR A 82 -13.07 1.33 2.92
N GLU A 83 -12.91 0.55 3.97
CA GLU A 83 -12.80 1.08 5.33
C GLU A 83 -11.53 1.90 5.55
N GLY A 84 -10.39 1.44 5.02
CA GLY A 84 -9.13 2.18 5.08
C GLY A 84 -9.18 3.48 4.27
N HIS A 85 -9.66 3.40 3.02
CA HIS A 85 -9.82 4.57 2.14
C HIS A 85 -10.83 5.57 2.69
N GLY A 86 -11.90 5.09 3.33
CA GLY A 86 -12.90 5.93 3.98
C GLY A 86 -12.30 6.78 5.10
N PHE A 87 -11.40 6.22 5.90
CA PHE A 87 -10.65 6.97 6.91
C PHE A 87 -9.72 8.00 6.27
N LEU A 88 -8.90 7.60 5.31
CA LEU A 88 -7.95 8.49 4.64
C LEU A 88 -8.63 9.67 3.95
N TYR A 89 -9.75 9.42 3.27
CA TYR A 89 -10.49 10.47 2.59
C TYR A 89 -11.15 11.44 3.58
N LYS A 90 -11.78 10.94 4.65
CA LYS A 90 -12.43 11.81 5.66
C LYS A 90 -11.41 12.63 6.45
N THR A 91 -10.26 12.03 6.79
CA THR A 91 -9.24 12.69 7.59
C THR A 91 -8.38 13.62 6.76
N PHE A 92 -7.86 13.17 5.62
CA PHE A 92 -6.83 13.91 4.87
C PHE A 92 -7.31 14.40 3.49
N GLY A 93 -8.50 13.99 3.03
CA GLY A 93 -8.99 14.35 1.68
C GLY A 93 -8.25 13.64 0.55
N ILE A 94 -7.53 12.54 0.84
CA ILE A 94 -6.66 11.87 -0.12
C ILE A 94 -7.25 10.55 -0.62
N ARG A 95 -6.74 10.09 -1.76
CA ARG A 95 -6.94 8.75 -2.31
C ARG A 95 -5.58 8.16 -2.69
N PRO A 96 -5.14 7.04 -2.09
CA PRO A 96 -3.89 6.37 -2.46
C PRO A 96 -3.79 6.12 -3.97
N GLN A 97 -2.61 6.36 -4.55
CA GLN A 97 -2.37 6.23 -6.00
C GLN A 97 -1.68 4.93 -6.38
N PHE A 98 -0.87 4.37 -5.49
CA PHE A 98 -0.12 3.14 -5.70
C PHE A 98 -0.51 2.09 -4.68
N SER A 99 -0.60 0.84 -5.12
CA SER A 99 -0.81 -0.31 -4.24
C SER A 99 0.50 -1.03 -3.97
N TRP A 100 0.59 -1.69 -2.81
CA TRP A 100 1.81 -2.31 -2.34
C TRP A 100 1.51 -3.64 -1.65
N GLN A 101 1.80 -4.73 -2.34
CA GLN A 101 1.43 -6.10 -1.99
C GLN A 101 2.65 -7.02 -1.97
N VAL A 102 3.66 -6.63 -1.20
CA VAL A 102 4.97 -7.29 -1.22
C VAL A 102 5.05 -8.54 -0.35
N ASP A 103 4.14 -8.72 0.59
CA ASP A 103 4.23 -9.81 1.59
C ASP A 103 3.12 -10.87 1.49
N SER A 104 2.24 -10.81 0.49
CA SER A 104 1.30 -11.92 0.25
C SER A 104 2.03 -13.14 -0.31
N LEU A 105 1.65 -14.35 0.12
CA LEU A 105 2.30 -15.59 -0.30
C LEU A 105 1.76 -16.06 -1.66
N GLY A 106 2.21 -15.38 -2.72
CA GLY A 106 1.71 -15.53 -4.08
C GLY A 106 0.82 -14.36 -4.47
N ALA A 107 0.54 -14.24 -5.78
CA ALA A 107 -0.22 -13.13 -6.31
C ALA A 107 -1.42 -13.63 -7.12
N SER A 108 -2.60 -13.08 -6.83
CA SER A 108 -3.87 -13.45 -7.44
C SER A 108 -4.24 -12.46 -8.53
N ALA A 109 -4.82 -12.93 -9.63
CA ALA A 109 -5.32 -12.05 -10.69
C ALA A 109 -6.48 -11.14 -10.23
N THR A 110 -7.16 -11.50 -9.13
CA THR A 110 -8.26 -10.72 -8.55
C THR A 110 -7.79 -9.39 -7.98
N THR A 111 -6.70 -9.38 -7.22
CA THR A 111 -6.16 -8.18 -6.55
C THR A 111 -5.82 -7.03 -7.49
N PRO A 112 -5.00 -7.19 -8.55
CA PRO A 112 -4.68 -6.12 -9.48
C PRO A 112 -5.91 -5.67 -10.27
N THR A 113 -6.86 -6.57 -10.55
CA THR A 113 -8.15 -6.21 -11.18
C THR A 113 -8.98 -5.32 -10.27
N LEU A 114 -9.08 -5.66 -8.98
CA LEU A 114 -9.77 -4.85 -7.98
C LEU A 114 -9.07 -3.49 -7.79
N PHE A 115 -7.75 -3.46 -7.77
CA PHE A 115 -7.00 -2.22 -7.63
C PHE A 115 -7.11 -1.31 -8.86
N ALA A 116 -7.14 -1.86 -10.08
CA ALA A 116 -7.47 -1.09 -11.28
C ALA A 116 -8.87 -0.45 -11.14
N LEU A 117 -9.87 -1.23 -10.70
CA LEU A 117 -11.24 -0.75 -10.46
C LEU A 117 -11.32 0.34 -9.38
N ALA A 118 -10.47 0.25 -8.36
CA ALA A 118 -10.37 1.23 -7.28
C ALA A 118 -9.62 2.51 -7.70
N GLY A 119 -9.03 2.54 -8.90
CA GLY A 119 -8.36 3.71 -9.46
C GLY A 119 -6.88 3.83 -9.10
N PHE A 120 -6.23 2.73 -8.70
CA PHE A 120 -4.77 2.72 -8.53
C PHE A 120 -4.07 2.86 -9.89
N SER A 121 -3.01 3.68 -9.91
CA SER A 121 -2.16 3.92 -11.08
C SER A 121 -1.03 2.88 -11.24
N GLY A 122 -0.72 2.14 -10.17
CA GLY A 122 0.30 1.10 -10.21
C GLY A 122 0.20 0.12 -9.05
N HIS A 123 0.80 -1.05 -9.27
CA HIS A 123 0.80 -2.18 -8.35
C HIS A 123 2.19 -2.74 -8.16
N ILE A 124 2.60 -2.90 -6.91
CA ILE A 124 3.92 -3.45 -6.56
C ILE A 124 3.71 -4.76 -5.84
N ILE A 125 4.40 -5.82 -6.29
CA ILE A 125 4.43 -7.14 -5.66
C ILE A 125 5.88 -7.59 -5.46
N SER A 126 6.11 -8.59 -4.62
CA SER A 126 7.46 -9.17 -4.46
C SER A 126 7.47 -10.69 -4.53
N ARG A 127 6.56 -11.35 -3.80
CA ARG A 127 6.55 -12.81 -3.68
C ARG A 127 5.84 -13.48 -4.86
N ILE A 128 6.62 -13.91 -5.83
CA ILE A 128 6.22 -14.82 -6.91
C ILE A 128 7.11 -16.07 -6.88
N ASP A 129 6.79 -17.06 -7.72
CA ASP A 129 7.63 -18.24 -7.89
C ASP A 129 9.10 -17.85 -8.26
N TYR A 130 10.07 -18.57 -7.70
CA TYR A 130 11.49 -18.23 -7.85
C TYR A 130 11.98 -18.41 -9.28
N ASP A 131 11.59 -19.52 -9.93
CA ASP A 131 12.00 -19.80 -11.31
C ASP A 131 11.37 -18.77 -12.27
N LEU A 132 10.11 -18.38 -12.00
CA LEU A 132 9.45 -17.30 -12.72
C LEU A 132 10.18 -15.96 -12.53
N LYS A 133 10.58 -15.61 -11.30
CA LYS A 133 11.31 -14.36 -11.04
C LYS A 133 12.66 -14.33 -11.77
N GLU A 134 13.43 -15.42 -11.72
CA GLU A 134 14.71 -15.52 -12.43
C GLU A 134 14.53 -15.35 -13.95
N ALA A 135 13.51 -15.99 -14.52
CA ALA A 135 13.17 -15.85 -15.93
C ALA A 135 12.78 -14.39 -16.28
N MET A 136 11.89 -13.77 -15.50
CA MET A 136 11.47 -12.38 -15.72
C MET A 136 12.62 -11.39 -15.58
N GLN A 137 13.57 -11.62 -14.67
CA GLN A 137 14.77 -10.80 -14.56
C GLN A 137 15.66 -10.92 -15.79
N LYS A 138 15.91 -12.15 -16.25
CA LYS A 138 16.71 -12.41 -17.45
C LYS A 138 16.10 -11.76 -18.70
N ASP A 139 14.78 -11.82 -18.82
CA ASP A 139 14.05 -11.35 -19.99
C ASP A 139 13.61 -9.87 -19.86
N GLN A 140 13.93 -9.21 -18.74
CA GLN A 140 13.59 -7.80 -18.45
C GLN A 140 12.07 -7.55 -18.39
N GLU A 141 11.31 -8.52 -17.89
CA GLU A 141 9.85 -8.51 -17.80
C GLU A 141 9.31 -8.21 -16.39
N MET A 142 10.17 -7.72 -15.48
CA MET A 142 9.79 -7.37 -14.09
C MET A 142 8.78 -6.21 -13.99
N GLN A 143 8.49 -5.55 -15.11
CA GLN A 143 7.48 -4.51 -15.24
C GLN A 143 6.57 -4.84 -16.41
N PHE A 144 5.27 -4.94 -16.15
CA PHE A 144 4.30 -5.35 -17.17
C PHE A 144 2.92 -4.75 -16.90
N VAL A 145 2.07 -4.77 -17.92
CA VAL A 145 0.66 -4.40 -17.78
C VAL A 145 -0.14 -5.65 -17.44
N TRP A 146 -0.61 -5.75 -16.20
CA TRP A 146 -1.36 -6.91 -15.74
C TRP A 146 -2.83 -6.80 -16.12
N ARG A 147 -3.29 -7.75 -16.94
CA ARG A 147 -4.70 -7.96 -17.29
C ARG A 147 -5.26 -9.17 -16.53
N GLY A 148 -5.73 -8.94 -15.31
CA GLY A 148 -6.17 -10.01 -14.41
C GLY A 148 -7.51 -10.65 -14.78
N SER A 149 -8.37 -9.96 -15.54
CA SER A 149 -9.71 -10.45 -15.93
C SER A 149 -9.89 -10.51 -17.44
N ARG A 150 -10.15 -11.71 -17.96
CA ARG A 150 -10.48 -11.93 -19.37
C ARG A 150 -11.79 -11.25 -19.79
N SER A 151 -12.72 -11.08 -18.86
CA SER A 151 -14.04 -10.49 -19.14
C SER A 151 -14.02 -8.96 -19.10
N LEU A 152 -13.12 -8.35 -18.33
CA LEU A 152 -13.03 -6.90 -18.17
C LEU A 152 -12.01 -6.24 -19.12
N LEU A 153 -11.13 -7.04 -19.75
CA LEU A 153 -10.19 -6.63 -20.81
C LEU A 153 -9.44 -5.32 -20.44
N ALA A 154 -9.22 -4.42 -21.41
CA ALA A 154 -8.44 -3.19 -21.25
C ALA A 154 -9.07 -2.16 -20.31
N GLN A 155 -10.30 -2.37 -19.84
CA GLN A 155 -10.91 -1.43 -18.88
C GLN A 155 -10.26 -1.52 -17.51
N GLN A 156 -9.62 -2.65 -17.19
CA GLN A 156 -9.11 -2.96 -15.84
C GLN A 156 -7.71 -3.57 -15.90
N GLU A 157 -6.81 -2.89 -16.62
CA GLU A 157 -5.39 -3.21 -16.63
C GLU A 157 -4.61 -2.30 -15.68
N THR A 158 -3.56 -2.81 -15.05
CA THR A 158 -2.73 -2.03 -14.12
C THR A 158 -1.25 -2.27 -14.38
N PHE A 159 -0.46 -1.20 -14.34
CA PHE A 159 1.00 -1.32 -14.39
C PHE A 159 1.48 -2.02 -13.12
N THR A 160 2.16 -3.14 -13.29
CA THR A 160 2.67 -3.97 -12.20
C THR A 160 4.18 -4.01 -12.25
N HIS A 161 4.81 -3.84 -11.08
CA HIS A 161 6.22 -4.05 -10.86
C HIS A 161 6.42 -5.18 -9.85
N VAL A 162 7.22 -6.17 -10.24
CA VAL A 162 7.75 -7.20 -9.33
C VAL A 162 9.09 -6.72 -8.81
N MET A 163 9.27 -6.71 -7.48
CA MET A 163 10.57 -6.39 -6.88
C MET A 163 11.64 -7.41 -7.27
N ASP A 164 12.88 -6.95 -7.44
CA ASP A 164 13.98 -7.78 -7.92
C ASP A 164 14.44 -8.82 -6.89
N GLU A 165 14.44 -8.48 -5.61
CA GLU A 165 14.93 -9.38 -4.57
C GLU A 165 13.85 -10.37 -4.10
N ASN A 166 14.27 -11.49 -3.51
CA ASN A 166 13.36 -12.48 -2.91
C ASN A 166 12.73 -12.01 -1.60
N GLY A 167 13.15 -10.85 -1.09
CA GLY A 167 12.56 -10.13 0.02
C GLY A 167 12.18 -8.70 -0.37
N TYR A 168 11.69 -7.96 0.62
CA TYR A 168 11.42 -6.52 0.52
C TYR A 168 12.31 -5.71 1.49
N CYS A 169 13.33 -6.37 2.05
CA CYS A 169 14.37 -5.79 2.89
C CYS A 169 15.73 -6.11 2.26
N SER A 170 16.65 -5.15 2.30
CA SER A 170 18.07 -5.31 1.96
C SER A 170 18.85 -6.05 3.04
#